data_AF-A0AAD5TBG0-F1
#
_entry.id   AF-A0AAD5TBG0-F1
#
_cell.length_a   1.000
_cell.length_b   1.000
_cell.length_c   1.000
_cell.angle_alpha   90.00
_cell.angle_beta   90.00
_cell.angle_gamma   90.00
#
_symmetry.space_group_name_H-M   'P 1'
#
loop_
_entity.id
_entity.type
_entity.pdbx_description
1 polymer ?
#
loop_
_entity_poly.entity_id
_entity_poly.type
_entity_poly.pdbx_seq_one_letter_code
_entity_poly.pdbx_strand_id
1 'polypeptide(L)'
;TEILSLQTASAHLDENFSIHSYFHEGSANEANEIENDQEIEYSILTQNETTQYIPIKCIFCKIIPDTRTALFSHFRDEHGFVPGKPLDLCHIPEFLSTLQNKMARGICIYCEGVFPDTVVLRRHMRKKKHFRVNPLNFGYDRFYVINYADFEGRRWRDLEGEEDYEDIGRHGDSDSDFDDWEDDEGQGTMCLFDEVMLPTVADAVIHLKESHDFDLRRIQIEYDLDEYGIIRLINYIRSCSAQQKCFGCQTSFETMDEMKLHYDNTRHHLLKIPERGTSFWEDVNHLFPCYEDDPLLTWDCTAD
;
A
#
# COMPACT_ATOMS: atom_id res chain seq x y z
N THR A 1 56.11 -60.74 18.71
CA THR A 1 55.18 -61.19 19.75
C THR A 1 54.41 -59.98 20.22
N GLU A 2 53.23 -59.65 19.69
CA GLU A 2 52.33 -60.35 18.73
C GLU A 2 52.18 -59.52 17.43
N ILE A 3 51.67 -59.97 16.26
CA ILE A 3 50.92 -61.18 15.80
C ILE A 3 49.38 -61.04 15.79
N LEU A 4 48.83 -60.75 14.59
CA LEU A 4 47.45 -61.03 14.09
C LEU A 4 46.26 -60.19 14.68
N SER A 5 45.17 -59.87 13.96
CA SER A 5 44.87 -59.96 12.50
C SER A 5 43.46 -59.45 12.12
N LEU A 6 43.32 -58.90 10.89
CA LEU A 6 42.11 -58.93 10.02
C LEU A 6 40.87 -58.12 10.51
N GLN A 7 39.92 -57.68 9.65
CA GLN A 7 39.53 -58.12 8.30
C GLN A 7 39.33 -56.99 7.28
N THR A 8 39.36 -57.37 5.99
CA THR A 8 39.11 -56.57 4.80
C THR A 8 37.84 -57.00 4.05
N ALA A 9 37.17 -56.05 3.38
CA ALA A 9 36.29 -56.25 2.21
C ALA A 9 36.15 -54.88 1.51
N SER A 10 36.40 -54.62 0.22
CA SER A 10 36.55 -55.41 -1.02
C SER A 10 35.27 -55.75 -1.79
N ALA A 11 34.90 -54.85 -2.71
CA ALA A 11 34.31 -55.07 -4.05
C ALA A 11 34.39 -53.72 -4.80
N HIS A 12 35.30 -53.53 -5.78
CA HIS A 12 35.05 -53.67 -7.23
C HIS A 12 33.81 -52.88 -7.71
N LEU A 13 33.96 -51.73 -8.42
CA LEU A 13 34.56 -51.43 -9.74
C LEU A 13 33.57 -51.57 -10.92
N ASP A 14 33.79 -50.70 -11.91
CA ASP A 14 33.23 -50.66 -13.27
C ASP A 14 31.76 -50.15 -13.39
N GLU A 15 31.37 -49.30 -14.35
CA GLU A 15 32.13 -48.61 -15.41
C GLU A 15 31.39 -47.36 -15.96
N ASN A 16 32.15 -46.36 -16.43
CA ASN A 16 31.88 -45.40 -17.51
C ASN A 16 30.49 -44.73 -17.71
N PHE A 17 30.47 -43.39 -17.68
CA PHE A 17 30.21 -42.62 -18.92
C PHE A 17 30.93 -41.26 -18.94
N SER A 18 31.44 -40.87 -20.11
CA SER A 18 32.36 -39.74 -20.30
C SER A 18 31.64 -38.49 -20.83
N ILE A 19 31.94 -37.30 -20.29
CA ILE A 19 31.79 -36.02 -21.02
C ILE A 19 33.00 -35.10 -20.75
N HIS A 20 33.87 -35.06 -21.76
CA HIS A 20 34.60 -33.90 -22.29
C HIS A 20 35.22 -32.85 -21.35
N SER A 21 36.56 -32.82 -21.34
CA SER A 21 37.34 -31.63 -20.97
C SER A 21 37.10 -30.48 -21.96
N TYR A 22 36.73 -29.31 -21.49
CA TYR A 22 37.00 -28.04 -22.17
C TYR A 22 37.75 -27.13 -21.21
N PHE A 23 39.06 -26.99 -21.44
CA PHE A 23 39.79 -25.84 -20.95
C PHE A 23 39.27 -24.62 -21.71
N HIS A 24 38.73 -23.64 -21.00
CA HIS A 24 38.74 -22.26 -21.46
C HIS A 24 39.79 -21.50 -20.64
N GLU A 25 40.62 -20.73 -21.33
CA GLU A 25 41.65 -19.90 -20.72
C GLU A 25 41.00 -18.67 -20.07
N GLY A 26 40.55 -18.86 -18.82
CA GLY A 26 40.08 -17.77 -17.96
C GLY A 26 41.22 -16.82 -17.60
N SER A 27 41.02 -15.53 -17.84
CA SER A 27 42.04 -14.50 -17.65
C SER A 27 42.29 -14.23 -16.16
N ALA A 28 43.50 -13.80 -15.79
CA ALA A 28 43.78 -13.31 -14.44
C ALA A 28 42.91 -12.11 -14.00
N ASN A 29 42.16 -11.49 -14.93
CA ASN A 29 41.12 -10.53 -14.61
C ASN A 29 39.95 -11.17 -13.85
N GLU A 30 39.44 -12.34 -14.30
CA GLU A 30 38.27 -13.00 -13.68
C GLU A 30 38.54 -13.34 -12.20
N ALA A 31 39.77 -13.76 -11.87
CA ALA A 31 40.15 -14.04 -10.49
C ALA A 31 40.20 -12.77 -9.60
N ASN A 32 40.71 -11.64 -10.12
CA ASN A 32 40.74 -10.37 -9.39
C ASN A 32 39.34 -9.73 -9.28
N GLU A 33 38.47 -9.98 -10.26
CA GLU A 33 37.08 -9.50 -10.27
C GLU A 33 36.24 -10.28 -9.24
N ILE A 34 36.37 -11.61 -9.18
CA ILE A 34 35.72 -12.46 -8.15
C ILE A 34 36.17 -12.10 -6.73
N GLU A 35 37.46 -11.80 -6.50
CA GLU A 35 37.94 -11.35 -5.18
C GLU A 35 37.32 -10.00 -4.79
N ASN A 36 37.20 -9.05 -5.73
CA ASN A 36 36.57 -7.75 -5.51
C ASN A 36 35.04 -7.85 -5.27
N ASP A 37 34.36 -8.79 -5.92
CA ASP A 37 32.92 -9.03 -5.73
C ASP A 37 32.63 -9.64 -4.35
N GLN A 38 33.47 -10.57 -3.90
CA GLN A 38 33.41 -11.10 -2.53
C GLN A 38 33.71 -10.01 -1.47
N GLU A 39 34.63 -9.09 -1.75
CA GLU A 39 34.85 -7.92 -0.88
C GLU A 39 33.64 -6.98 -0.84
N ILE A 40 32.92 -6.78 -1.96
CA ILE A 40 31.70 -5.96 -2.00
C ILE A 40 30.58 -6.62 -1.19
N GLU A 41 30.27 -7.90 -1.43
CA GLU A 41 29.24 -8.64 -0.68
C GLU A 41 29.57 -8.64 0.82
N TYR A 42 30.82 -8.96 1.18
CA TYR A 42 31.29 -8.93 2.57
C TYR A 42 31.22 -7.52 3.17
N SER A 43 31.49 -6.46 2.39
CA SER A 43 31.36 -5.07 2.87
C SER A 43 29.90 -4.67 3.13
N ILE A 44 28.95 -5.14 2.32
CA ILE A 44 27.51 -4.87 2.50
C ILE A 44 26.95 -5.68 3.68
N LEU A 45 27.36 -6.95 3.81
CA LEU A 45 26.99 -7.80 4.95
C LEU A 45 27.56 -7.22 6.26
N THR A 46 28.84 -6.86 6.29
CA THR A 46 29.45 -6.23 7.47
C THR A 46 28.88 -4.84 7.76
N GLN A 47 28.49 -4.03 6.76
CA GLN A 47 27.71 -2.80 7.02
C GLN A 47 26.34 -3.11 7.63
N ASN A 48 25.62 -4.12 7.14
CA ASN A 48 24.35 -4.58 7.68
C ASN A 48 24.46 -5.17 9.12
N GLU A 49 25.66 -5.57 9.56
CA GLU A 49 25.95 -6.04 10.92
C GLU A 49 26.56 -4.97 11.84
N THR A 50 27.32 -4.01 11.30
CA THR A 50 28.04 -2.99 12.08
C THR A 50 27.34 -1.64 12.16
N THR A 51 26.41 -1.34 11.25
CA THR A 51 25.56 -0.15 11.37
C THR A 51 24.60 -0.32 12.53
N GLN A 52 24.55 0.69 13.41
CA GLN A 52 23.65 0.68 14.55
C GLN A 52 22.20 0.62 14.05
N TYR A 53 21.50 -0.47 14.32
CA TYR A 53 20.10 -0.63 13.92
C TYR A 53 19.27 0.51 14.51
N ILE A 54 18.68 1.32 13.63
CA ILE A 54 17.69 2.33 13.97
C ILE A 54 16.33 1.62 13.96
N PRO A 55 15.54 1.65 15.04
CA PRO A 55 14.20 1.07 15.05
C PRO A 55 13.31 1.75 14.01
N ILE A 56 12.74 0.97 13.09
CA ILE A 56 11.86 1.45 12.02
C ILE A 56 10.43 1.00 12.31
N LYS A 57 9.47 1.92 12.22
CA LYS A 57 8.04 1.58 12.31
C LYS A 57 7.63 0.69 11.14
N CYS A 58 6.85 -0.34 11.43
CA CYS A 58 6.19 -1.14 10.41
C CYS A 58 5.44 -0.25 9.39
N ILE A 59 5.47 -0.63 8.11
CA ILE A 59 4.76 0.11 7.04
C ILE A 59 3.25 -0.18 7.01
N PHE A 60 2.82 -1.14 7.83
CA PHE A 60 1.47 -1.70 7.87
C PHE A 60 0.73 -1.41 9.18
N CYS A 61 1.42 -1.51 10.33
CA CYS A 61 0.83 -1.31 11.66
C CYS A 61 1.62 -0.30 12.53
N LYS A 62 1.24 -0.17 13.80
CA LYS A 62 1.85 0.77 14.76
C LYS A 62 3.14 0.25 15.42
N ILE A 63 3.50 -1.03 15.25
CA ILE A 63 4.65 -1.68 15.92
C ILE A 63 5.98 -1.12 15.39
N ILE A 64 6.94 -0.92 16.30
CA ILE A 64 8.33 -0.54 16.02
C ILE A 64 9.25 -1.64 16.57
N PRO A 65 9.70 -2.60 15.73
CA PRO A 65 10.51 -3.72 16.20
C PRO A 65 11.94 -3.31 16.57
N ASP A 66 12.42 -3.78 17.72
CA ASP A 66 13.71 -3.41 18.32
C ASP A 66 14.94 -3.95 17.56
N THR A 67 14.77 -4.90 16.63
CA THR A 67 15.86 -5.45 15.81
C THR A 67 15.44 -5.68 14.36
N ARG A 68 16.42 -5.66 13.44
CA ARG A 68 16.21 -5.97 12.01
C ARG A 68 15.52 -7.32 11.81
N THR A 69 15.94 -8.36 12.53
CA THR A 69 15.35 -9.69 12.45
C THR A 69 13.90 -9.69 12.92
N ALA A 70 13.59 -9.00 14.03
CA ALA A 70 12.22 -8.85 14.52
C ALA A 70 11.33 -8.09 13.55
N LEU A 71 11.86 -7.14 12.77
CA LEU A 71 11.12 -6.42 11.74
C LEU A 71 10.73 -7.34 10.56
N PHE A 72 11.65 -8.18 10.08
CA PHE A 72 11.36 -9.11 8.99
C PHE A 72 10.54 -10.33 9.43
N SER A 73 10.63 -10.79 10.69
CA SER A 73 9.70 -11.78 11.22
C SER A 73 8.31 -11.18 11.36
N HIS A 74 8.17 -10.01 11.98
CA HIS A 74 6.91 -9.28 12.09
C HIS A 74 6.21 -9.06 10.73
N PHE A 75 6.95 -8.63 9.70
CA PHE A 75 6.39 -8.51 8.34
C PHE A 75 5.85 -9.83 7.78
N ARG A 76 6.55 -10.95 8.01
CA ARG A 76 6.15 -12.28 7.54
C ARG A 76 4.95 -12.81 8.31
N ASP A 77 5.04 -12.76 9.64
CA ASP A 77 4.18 -13.51 10.55
C ASP A 77 2.85 -12.77 10.76
N GLU A 78 2.87 -11.45 10.97
CA GLU A 78 1.66 -10.63 11.21
C GLU A 78 1.02 -10.09 9.91
N HIS A 79 1.78 -9.99 8.81
CA HIS A 79 1.34 -9.26 7.61
C HIS A 79 1.51 -10.04 6.29
N GLY A 80 2.07 -11.25 6.31
CA GLY A 80 2.33 -12.04 5.11
C GLY A 80 3.27 -11.36 4.08
N PHE A 81 3.95 -10.28 4.49
CA PHE A 81 4.77 -9.45 3.63
C PHE A 81 6.18 -9.99 3.56
N VAL A 82 6.57 -10.48 2.38
CA VAL A 82 7.92 -10.99 2.11
C VAL A 82 8.58 -10.10 1.07
N PRO A 83 9.40 -9.12 1.51
CA PRO A 83 10.15 -8.25 0.58
C PRO A 83 11.41 -8.92 0.00
N GLY A 84 11.85 -10.05 0.55
CA GLY A 84 13.11 -10.74 0.23
C GLY A 84 13.65 -11.45 1.48
N LYS A 85 14.83 -12.08 1.40
CA LYS A 85 15.49 -12.59 2.63
C LYS A 85 16.14 -11.41 3.38
N PRO A 86 16.28 -11.46 4.72
CA PRO A 86 16.80 -10.34 5.51
C PRO A 86 18.24 -9.88 5.16
N LEU A 87 19.04 -10.73 4.51
CA LEU A 87 20.41 -10.42 4.07
C LEU A 87 20.45 -9.86 2.63
N ASP A 88 19.43 -10.13 1.83
CA ASP A 88 19.40 -9.79 0.39
C ASP A 88 19.02 -8.31 0.15
N LEU A 89 18.72 -7.55 1.21
CA LEU A 89 18.29 -6.14 1.14
C LEU A 89 19.36 -5.19 1.69
N CYS A 90 19.74 -4.20 0.90
CA CYS A 90 20.56 -3.05 1.29
C CYS A 90 19.70 -1.79 1.48
N HIS A 91 20.23 -0.78 2.18
CA HIS A 91 19.56 0.51 2.41
C HIS A 91 18.11 0.39 2.94
N ILE A 92 17.87 -0.53 3.88
CA ILE A 92 16.54 -0.85 4.43
C ILE A 92 15.72 0.38 4.87
N PRO A 93 16.28 1.41 5.55
CA PRO A 93 15.54 2.62 5.87
C PRO A 93 15.00 3.36 4.63
N GLU A 94 15.79 3.44 3.56
CA GLU A 94 15.43 4.10 2.30
C GLU A 94 14.41 3.27 1.50
N PHE A 95 14.55 1.94 1.53
CA PHE A 95 13.57 1.01 0.95
C PHE A 95 12.21 1.17 1.61
N LEU A 96 12.15 1.08 2.95
CA LEU A 96 10.90 1.20 3.70
C LEU A 96 10.30 2.60 3.58
N SER A 97 11.12 3.66 3.59
CA SER A 97 10.66 5.03 3.27
C SER A 97 10.10 5.14 1.85
N THR A 98 10.68 4.43 0.87
CA THR A 98 10.15 4.39 -0.52
C THR A 98 8.78 3.71 -0.57
N LEU A 99 8.58 2.62 0.19
CA LEU A 99 7.30 1.93 0.28
C LEU A 99 6.25 2.77 1.02
N GLN A 100 6.59 3.36 2.17
CA GLN A 100 5.73 4.27 2.93
C GLN A 100 5.27 5.45 2.07
N ASN A 101 6.17 6.10 1.34
CA ASN A 101 5.82 7.20 0.43
C ASN A 101 4.91 6.77 -0.74
N LYS A 102 5.05 5.53 -1.25
CA LYS A 102 4.10 5.00 -2.24
C LYS A 102 2.72 4.75 -1.60
N MET A 103 2.67 4.11 -0.45
CA MET A 103 1.42 3.82 0.26
C MET A 103 0.68 5.08 0.70
N ALA A 104 1.39 6.10 1.21
CA ALA A 104 0.82 7.40 1.58
C ALA A 104 0.24 8.18 0.39
N ARG A 105 0.74 7.92 -0.83
CA ARG A 105 0.21 8.46 -2.10
C ARG A 105 -0.89 7.60 -2.71
N GLY A 106 -1.42 6.60 -1.98
CA GLY A 106 -2.41 5.66 -2.49
C GLY A 106 -1.88 4.73 -3.58
N ILE A 107 -0.57 4.54 -3.74
CA ILE A 107 0.01 3.69 -4.79
C ILE A 107 0.29 2.29 -4.24
N CYS A 108 -0.28 1.26 -4.88
CA CYS A 108 -0.02 -0.12 -4.49
C CYS A 108 1.42 -0.54 -4.81
N ILE A 109 2.12 -1.05 -3.80
CA ILE A 109 3.53 -1.46 -3.92
C ILE A 109 3.75 -2.64 -4.87
N TYR A 110 2.72 -3.45 -5.16
CA TYR A 110 2.75 -4.62 -6.06
C TYR A 110 2.23 -4.35 -7.48
N CYS A 111 1.04 -3.75 -7.62
CA CYS A 111 0.39 -3.58 -8.93
C CYS A 111 0.47 -2.16 -9.48
N GLU A 112 0.97 -1.20 -8.70
CA GLU A 112 1.10 0.22 -9.04
C GLU A 112 -0.20 0.94 -9.41
N GLY A 113 -1.35 0.31 -9.16
CA GLY A 113 -2.64 0.99 -9.15
C GLY A 113 -2.60 2.16 -8.17
N VAL A 114 -3.10 3.30 -8.63
CA VAL A 114 -3.31 4.50 -7.82
C VAL A 114 -4.73 4.47 -7.28
N PHE A 115 -4.87 4.63 -5.98
CA PHE A 115 -6.13 4.63 -5.24
C PHE A 115 -6.36 6.01 -4.62
N PRO A 116 -7.62 6.45 -4.47
CA PRO A 116 -7.94 7.78 -3.95
C PRO A 116 -7.54 7.95 -2.48
N ASP A 117 -7.53 6.87 -1.71
CA ASP A 117 -7.13 6.86 -0.31
C ASP A 117 -6.42 5.55 0.09
N THR A 118 -5.63 5.65 1.15
CA THR A 118 -4.92 4.58 1.84
C THR A 118 -5.85 3.46 2.31
N VAL A 119 -7.07 3.71 2.79
CA VAL A 119 -8.02 2.66 3.21
C VAL A 119 -8.44 1.80 2.01
N VAL A 120 -8.75 2.44 0.87
CA VAL A 120 -9.09 1.74 -0.38
C VAL A 120 -7.90 0.92 -0.90
N LEU A 121 -6.69 1.49 -0.85
CA LEU A 121 -5.45 0.78 -1.17
C LEU A 121 -5.24 -0.45 -0.27
N ARG A 122 -5.36 -0.31 1.05
CA ARG A 122 -5.19 -1.39 2.03
C ARG A 122 -6.20 -2.51 1.78
N ARG A 123 -7.47 -2.16 1.53
CA ARG A 123 -8.55 -3.11 1.18
C ARG A 123 -8.28 -3.84 -0.14
N HIS A 124 -7.76 -3.14 -1.14
CA HIS A 124 -7.30 -3.73 -2.40
C HIS A 124 -6.15 -4.73 -2.16
N MET A 125 -5.16 -4.35 -1.35
CA MET A 125 -4.01 -5.22 -1.03
C MET A 125 -4.44 -6.49 -0.31
N ARG A 126 -5.37 -6.41 0.67
CA ARG A 126 -6.02 -7.57 1.29
C ARG A 126 -6.70 -8.46 0.25
N LYS A 127 -7.67 -7.92 -0.49
CA LYS A 127 -8.53 -8.69 -1.42
C LYS A 127 -7.76 -9.37 -2.56
N LYS A 128 -6.65 -8.78 -3.03
CA LYS A 128 -5.80 -9.35 -4.09
C LYS A 128 -4.52 -10.03 -3.58
N LYS A 129 -4.32 -10.12 -2.25
CA LYS A 129 -3.09 -10.64 -1.61
C LYS A 129 -1.80 -10.01 -2.16
N HIS A 130 -1.82 -8.70 -2.39
CA HIS A 130 -0.67 -7.94 -2.92
C HIS A 130 0.37 -7.63 -1.83
N PHE A 131 0.93 -8.69 -1.22
CA PHE A 131 1.88 -8.63 -0.10
C PHE A 131 3.35 -8.77 -0.51
N ARG A 132 3.68 -8.34 -1.74
CA ARG A 132 5.06 -8.30 -2.25
C ARG A 132 5.29 -6.96 -2.95
N VAL A 133 6.54 -6.56 -3.17
CA VAL A 133 6.83 -5.42 -4.05
C VAL A 133 6.68 -5.82 -5.52
N ASN A 134 6.37 -4.87 -6.40
CA ASN A 134 6.20 -5.11 -7.83
C ASN A 134 7.51 -5.66 -8.42
N PRO A 135 7.57 -6.90 -8.90
CA PRO A 135 8.79 -7.44 -9.48
C PRO A 135 9.23 -6.69 -10.74
N LEU A 136 8.29 -6.05 -11.45
CA LEU A 136 8.54 -5.33 -12.71
C LEU A 136 9.01 -3.88 -12.50
N ASN A 137 9.10 -3.39 -11.25
CA ASN A 137 9.59 -2.04 -10.99
C ASN A 137 11.10 -2.03 -10.72
N PHE A 138 11.86 -1.72 -11.77
CA PHE A 138 13.32 -1.59 -11.71
C PHE A 138 13.83 -0.52 -10.71
N GLY A 139 12.95 0.36 -10.20
CA GLY A 139 13.27 1.29 -9.11
C GLY A 139 13.41 0.60 -7.74
N TYR A 140 12.97 -0.65 -7.59
CA TYR A 140 13.27 -1.48 -6.42
C TYR A 140 14.57 -2.27 -6.58
N ASP A 141 15.03 -2.54 -7.81
CA ASP A 141 16.24 -3.35 -8.07
C ASP A 141 17.46 -2.81 -7.29
N ARG A 142 17.54 -1.48 -7.10
CA ARG A 142 18.59 -0.80 -6.32
C ARG A 142 18.69 -1.18 -4.84
N PHE A 143 17.70 -1.88 -4.29
CA PHE A 143 17.67 -2.29 -2.88
C PHE A 143 18.03 -3.77 -2.67
N TYR A 144 18.19 -4.56 -3.74
CA TYR A 144 18.53 -5.97 -3.63
C TYR A 144 20.02 -6.19 -3.89
N VAL A 145 20.72 -6.75 -2.91
CA VAL A 145 22.17 -7.03 -2.95
C VAL A 145 22.54 -7.91 -4.16
N ILE A 146 21.68 -8.87 -4.50
CA ILE A 146 21.85 -9.76 -5.66
C ILE A 146 22.04 -8.99 -6.98
N ASN A 147 21.35 -7.85 -7.17
CA ASN A 147 21.48 -7.06 -8.40
C ASN A 147 22.80 -6.28 -8.50
N TYR A 148 23.63 -6.32 -7.45
CA TYR A 148 24.99 -5.76 -7.43
C TYR A 148 26.08 -6.84 -7.49
N ALA A 149 25.70 -8.13 -7.47
CA ALA A 149 26.62 -9.25 -7.28
C ALA A 149 26.83 -10.15 -8.51
N ASP A 150 26.03 -10.01 -9.57
CA ASP A 150 26.07 -10.93 -10.72
C ASP A 150 26.28 -10.22 -12.07
N PHE A 151 27.51 -10.29 -12.60
CA PHE A 151 27.90 -9.67 -13.87
C PHE A 151 27.28 -10.37 -15.10
N GLU A 152 26.66 -11.55 -14.94
CA GLU A 152 25.89 -12.20 -16.00
C GLU A 152 24.55 -11.49 -16.31
N GLY A 153 24.19 -10.45 -15.54
CA GLY A 153 22.95 -9.69 -15.73
C GLY A 153 21.70 -10.44 -15.26
N ARG A 154 21.87 -11.58 -14.57
CA ARG A 154 20.82 -12.24 -13.80
C ARG A 154 20.37 -11.32 -12.67
N ARG A 155 19.07 -11.16 -12.55
CA ARG A 155 18.42 -10.35 -11.50
C ARG A 155 17.97 -11.27 -10.37
N TRP A 156 17.62 -10.70 -9.22
CA TRP A 156 17.01 -11.45 -8.12
C TRP A 156 15.81 -12.34 -8.55
N ARG A 157 15.04 -11.88 -9.55
CA ARG A 157 13.95 -12.62 -10.19
C ARG A 157 14.40 -13.94 -10.84
N ASP A 158 15.58 -13.96 -11.45
CA ASP A 158 16.04 -15.11 -12.24
C ASP A 158 16.55 -16.27 -11.35
N LEU A 159 16.60 -16.05 -10.03
CA LEU A 159 16.93 -17.05 -9.01
C LEU A 159 15.69 -17.60 -8.28
N GLU A 160 14.52 -16.94 -8.37
CA GLU A 160 13.26 -17.47 -7.88
C GLU A 160 12.57 -18.28 -9.00
N GLY A 161 12.82 -19.59 -9.03
CA GLY A 161 12.13 -20.50 -9.96
C GLY A 161 10.63 -20.61 -9.67
N GLU A 162 9.81 -20.86 -10.70
CA GLU A 162 8.34 -20.90 -10.63
C GLU A 162 7.76 -21.88 -9.58
N GLU A 163 8.57 -22.80 -9.05
CA GLU A 163 8.16 -23.86 -8.11
C GLU A 163 7.99 -23.38 -6.65
N ASP A 164 8.62 -22.27 -6.22
CA ASP A 164 8.55 -21.79 -4.82
C ASP A 164 7.39 -20.78 -4.58
N TYR A 165 6.54 -20.56 -5.59
CA TYR A 165 5.50 -19.53 -5.57
C TYR A 165 4.19 -19.95 -4.88
N GLU A 166 3.91 -21.25 -4.71
CA GLU A 166 2.62 -21.74 -4.23
C GLU A 166 2.51 -21.87 -2.68
N ASP A 167 3.60 -22.11 -1.94
CA ASP A 167 3.50 -22.52 -0.53
C ASP A 167 3.41 -21.36 0.49
N ILE A 168 3.98 -20.18 0.16
CA ILE A 168 3.98 -19.00 1.06
C ILE A 168 2.55 -18.47 1.31
N GLY A 169 1.57 -18.85 0.47
CA GLY A 169 0.15 -18.48 0.64
C GLY A 169 -0.61 -19.27 1.72
N ARG A 170 0.01 -20.27 2.36
CA ARG A 170 -0.70 -21.30 3.16
C ARG A 170 -0.59 -21.17 4.68
N HIS A 171 0.31 -20.33 5.19
CA HIS A 171 0.52 -20.15 6.63
C HIS A 171 -0.15 -18.91 7.24
N GLY A 172 -0.85 -18.10 6.43
CA GLY A 172 -1.71 -17.00 6.88
C GLY A 172 -3.19 -17.37 6.85
N ASP A 173 -3.57 -18.52 7.42
CA ASP A 173 -4.96 -18.98 7.57
C ASP A 173 -5.56 -18.51 8.93
N SER A 174 -5.16 -17.31 9.33
CA SER A 174 -5.70 -16.60 10.49
C SER A 174 -6.51 -15.41 9.99
N ASP A 175 -7.82 -15.62 9.83
CA ASP A 175 -8.78 -14.53 9.55
C ASP A 175 -8.84 -13.50 10.70
N SER A 176 -8.18 -13.73 11.85
CA SER A 176 -8.16 -12.80 13.00
C SER A 176 -7.01 -11.80 13.01
N ASP A 177 -5.87 -12.07 12.39
CA ASP A 177 -4.64 -11.29 12.68
C ASP A 177 -4.48 -10.03 11.81
N PHE A 178 -5.59 -9.63 11.18
CA PHE A 178 -5.75 -8.32 10.53
C PHE A 178 -6.92 -7.51 11.12
N ASP A 179 -7.61 -8.04 12.14
CA ASP A 179 -8.66 -7.36 12.90
C ASP A 179 -8.05 -6.28 13.83
N ASP A 180 -6.77 -6.45 14.19
CA ASP A 180 -5.98 -5.52 15.04
C ASP A 180 -5.24 -4.42 14.23
N TRP A 181 -5.54 -4.30 12.93
CA TRP A 181 -5.33 -3.03 12.23
C TRP A 181 -6.43 -2.07 12.68
N GLU A 182 -6.20 -1.39 13.82
CA GLU A 182 -7.05 -0.33 14.33
C GLU A 182 -7.50 0.62 13.20
N ASP A 183 -8.76 0.48 12.76
CA ASP A 183 -9.49 1.37 11.83
C ASP A 183 -9.86 2.70 12.56
N ASP A 184 -8.98 3.12 13.48
CA ASP A 184 -9.14 4.17 14.50
C ASP A 184 -8.42 5.49 14.11
N GLU A 185 -7.79 5.51 12.94
CA GLU A 185 -7.85 6.71 12.10
C GLU A 185 -9.17 6.59 11.33
N GLY A 186 -10.22 7.24 11.85
CA GLY A 186 -11.58 7.10 11.35
C GLY A 186 -11.70 7.36 9.84
N GLN A 187 -12.82 6.97 9.26
CA GLN A 187 -13.01 7.04 7.81
C GLN A 187 -12.99 8.49 7.31
N GLY A 188 -11.80 8.95 6.92
CA GLY A 188 -11.53 10.31 6.53
C GLY A 188 -12.24 10.67 5.23
N THR A 189 -12.78 11.89 5.16
CA THR A 189 -13.56 12.33 4.01
C THR A 189 -13.26 13.78 3.66
N MET A 190 -13.26 14.09 2.36
CA MET A 190 -13.10 15.45 1.87
C MET A 190 -14.36 16.28 2.20
N CYS A 191 -14.22 17.59 2.37
CA CYS A 191 -15.34 18.52 2.44
C CYS A 191 -16.20 18.48 1.15
N LEU A 192 -17.45 18.96 1.23
CA LEU A 192 -18.35 19.10 0.07
C LEU A 192 -17.99 20.30 -0.82
N PHE A 193 -17.38 21.35 -0.25
CA PHE A 193 -17.26 22.68 -0.87
C PHE A 193 -15.81 23.22 -0.93
N ASP A 194 -14.84 22.49 -0.40
CA ASP A 194 -13.41 22.82 -0.51
C ASP A 194 -12.51 21.57 -0.50
N GLU A 195 -11.20 21.76 -0.70
CA GLU A 195 -10.21 20.68 -0.80
C GLU A 195 -9.75 20.14 0.57
N VAL A 196 -10.38 20.53 1.68
CA VAL A 196 -9.97 20.07 3.01
C VAL A 196 -10.35 18.61 3.19
N MET A 197 -9.37 17.78 3.54
CA MET A 197 -9.56 16.38 3.96
C MET A 197 -9.65 16.32 5.49
N LEU A 198 -10.76 15.80 6.01
CA LEU A 198 -11.01 15.69 7.45
C LEU A 198 -10.77 14.25 7.91
N PRO A 199 -10.23 14.04 9.13
CA PRO A 199 -9.85 12.71 9.60
C PRO A 199 -11.03 11.84 10.04
N THR A 200 -12.21 12.41 10.28
CA THR A 200 -13.44 11.64 10.54
C THR A 200 -14.67 12.26 9.89
N VAL A 201 -15.75 11.48 9.80
CA VAL A 201 -17.08 11.97 9.39
C VAL A 201 -17.60 13.06 10.34
N ALA A 202 -17.35 12.94 11.64
CA ALA A 202 -17.76 13.95 12.62
C ALA A 202 -17.03 15.29 12.37
N ASP A 203 -15.72 15.25 12.14
CA ASP A 203 -14.93 16.44 11.81
C ASP A 203 -15.38 17.08 10.48
N ALA A 204 -15.76 16.28 9.49
CA ALA A 204 -16.34 16.78 8.24
C ALA A 204 -17.68 17.50 8.46
N VAL A 205 -18.57 16.96 9.30
CA VAL A 205 -19.86 17.60 9.65
C VAL A 205 -19.63 18.91 10.43
N ILE A 206 -18.66 18.94 11.35
CA ILE A 206 -18.26 20.15 12.07
C ILE A 206 -17.70 21.20 11.10
N HIS A 207 -16.79 20.82 10.20
CA HIS A 207 -16.21 21.74 9.20
C HIS A 207 -17.26 22.30 8.23
N LEU A 208 -18.22 21.48 7.78
CA LEU A 208 -19.35 21.96 6.97
C LEU A 208 -20.18 23.02 7.71
N LYS A 209 -20.38 22.86 9.01
CA LYS A 209 -21.12 23.80 9.85
C LYS A 209 -20.33 25.07 10.16
N GLU A 210 -19.07 24.97 10.56
CA GLU A 210 -18.26 26.11 11.01
C GLU A 210 -17.67 26.93 9.85
N SER A 211 -17.18 26.25 8.79
CA SER A 211 -16.54 26.92 7.65
C SER A 211 -17.54 27.33 6.56
N HIS A 212 -18.65 26.58 6.41
CA HIS A 212 -19.59 26.76 5.29
C HIS A 212 -21.04 27.05 5.72
N ASP A 213 -21.33 27.21 7.02
CA ASP A 213 -22.69 27.44 7.58
C ASP A 213 -23.72 26.37 7.13
N PHE A 214 -23.21 25.20 6.70
CA PHE A 214 -23.96 24.11 6.06
C PHE A 214 -24.23 22.99 7.07
N ASP A 215 -25.22 23.24 7.93
CA ASP A 215 -25.65 22.28 8.95
C ASP A 215 -26.56 21.21 8.35
N LEU A 216 -25.99 20.01 8.09
CA LEU A 216 -26.70 18.84 7.56
C LEU A 216 -27.95 18.47 8.38
N ARG A 217 -27.89 18.58 9.71
CA ARG A 217 -29.00 18.24 10.62
C ARG A 217 -30.11 19.29 10.54
N ARG A 218 -29.76 20.58 10.47
CA ARG A 218 -30.73 21.65 10.21
C ARG A 218 -31.42 21.45 8.86
N ILE A 219 -30.66 21.15 7.81
CA ILE A 219 -31.20 20.91 6.46
C ILE A 219 -32.15 19.71 6.45
N GLN A 220 -31.78 18.60 7.11
CA GLN A 220 -32.62 17.42 7.23
C GLN A 220 -33.98 17.75 7.88
N ILE A 221 -34.00 18.57 8.94
CA ILE A 221 -35.22 18.97 9.65
C ILE A 221 -36.03 20.00 8.84
N GLU A 222 -35.37 21.03 8.29
CA GLU A 222 -36.00 22.16 7.60
C GLU A 222 -36.63 21.76 6.27
N TYR A 223 -36.06 20.76 5.59
CA TYR A 223 -36.54 20.22 4.31
C TYR A 223 -37.26 18.86 4.45
N ASP A 224 -37.54 18.39 5.68
CA ASP A 224 -38.19 17.10 5.98
C ASP A 224 -37.53 15.93 5.21
N LEU A 225 -36.19 15.82 5.25
CA LEU A 225 -35.46 14.78 4.52
C LEU A 225 -35.37 13.50 5.36
N ASP A 226 -35.70 12.37 4.74
CA ASP A 226 -35.38 11.05 5.28
C ASP A 226 -33.88 10.73 5.07
N GLU A 227 -33.45 9.56 5.56
CA GLU A 227 -32.09 9.04 5.40
C GLU A 227 -31.67 9.03 3.91
N TYR A 228 -32.56 8.58 3.03
CA TYR A 228 -32.31 8.57 1.59
C TYR A 228 -32.28 9.98 0.98
N GLY A 229 -33.10 10.91 1.47
CA GLY A 229 -33.09 12.31 1.07
C GLY A 229 -31.75 12.98 1.36
N ILE A 230 -31.23 12.86 2.58
CA ILE A 230 -29.93 13.49 2.91
C ILE A 230 -28.78 12.84 2.13
N ILE A 231 -28.79 11.51 1.94
CA ILE A 231 -27.85 10.78 1.08
C ILE A 231 -27.88 11.31 -0.38
N ARG A 232 -29.08 11.48 -0.97
CA ARG A 232 -29.23 12.03 -2.33
C ARG A 232 -28.65 13.45 -2.44
N LEU A 233 -28.89 14.30 -1.45
CA LEU A 233 -28.37 15.66 -1.44
C LEU A 233 -26.84 15.67 -1.38
N ILE A 234 -26.24 14.87 -0.49
CA ILE A 234 -24.78 14.73 -0.37
C ILE A 234 -24.20 14.23 -1.70
N ASN A 235 -24.72 13.12 -2.26
CA ASN A 235 -24.26 12.57 -3.53
C ASN A 235 -24.35 13.56 -4.71
N TYR A 236 -25.44 14.32 -4.79
CA TYR A 236 -25.57 15.35 -5.83
C TYR A 236 -24.53 16.46 -5.70
N ILE A 237 -24.28 16.93 -4.47
CA ILE A 237 -23.24 17.93 -4.20
C ILE A 237 -21.86 17.36 -4.55
N ARG A 238 -21.56 16.11 -4.15
CA ARG A 238 -20.33 15.39 -4.54
C ARG A 238 -20.16 15.33 -6.05
N SER A 239 -21.22 15.00 -6.79
CA SER A 239 -21.20 14.89 -8.25
C SER A 239 -20.91 16.23 -8.92
N CYS A 240 -21.49 17.32 -8.38
CA CYS A 240 -21.23 18.66 -8.84
C CYS A 240 -19.78 19.09 -8.55
N SER A 241 -19.28 18.87 -7.33
CA SER A 241 -17.91 19.21 -6.94
C SER A 241 -16.85 18.39 -7.71
N ALA A 242 -17.10 17.10 -7.96
CA ALA A 242 -16.23 16.26 -8.81
C ALA A 242 -16.19 16.74 -10.27
N GLN A 243 -17.24 17.41 -10.74
CA GLN A 243 -17.31 18.05 -12.07
C GLN A 243 -16.88 19.52 -12.06
N GLN A 244 -16.39 20.05 -10.93
CA GLN A 244 -16.06 21.47 -10.73
C GLN A 244 -17.23 22.41 -11.06
N LYS A 245 -18.45 22.03 -10.66
CA LYS A 245 -19.70 22.78 -10.89
C LYS A 245 -20.37 23.19 -9.59
N CYS A 246 -20.92 24.40 -9.57
CA CYS A 246 -21.81 24.80 -8.48
C CYS A 246 -23.14 24.02 -8.57
N PHE A 247 -23.52 23.27 -7.53
CA PHE A 247 -24.76 22.47 -7.57
C PHE A 247 -26.03 23.31 -7.77
N GLY A 248 -26.01 24.57 -7.31
CA GLY A 248 -27.16 25.46 -7.29
C GLY A 248 -27.36 26.31 -8.56
N CYS A 249 -26.32 26.51 -9.37
CA CYS A 249 -26.40 27.30 -10.61
C CYS A 249 -25.73 26.65 -11.83
N GLN A 250 -25.10 25.49 -11.67
CA GLN A 250 -24.44 24.70 -12.72
C GLN A 250 -23.31 25.41 -13.50
N THR A 251 -22.87 26.57 -13.01
CA THR A 251 -21.64 27.23 -13.49
C THR A 251 -20.44 26.30 -13.21
N SER A 252 -19.58 26.13 -14.21
CA SER A 252 -18.33 25.36 -14.09
C SER A 252 -17.15 26.29 -13.81
N PHE A 253 -16.15 25.79 -13.09
CA PHE A 253 -14.95 26.52 -12.66
C PHE A 253 -13.69 25.75 -13.07
N GLU A 254 -12.53 26.43 -13.14
CA GLU A 254 -11.27 25.76 -13.48
C GLU A 254 -10.59 25.13 -12.25
N THR A 255 -10.88 25.65 -11.05
CA THR A 255 -10.32 25.18 -9.77
C THR A 255 -11.35 25.16 -8.63
N MET A 256 -11.08 24.37 -7.59
CA MET A 256 -11.94 24.30 -6.41
C MET A 256 -11.94 25.64 -5.65
N ASP A 257 -10.81 26.35 -5.61
CA ASP A 257 -10.69 27.68 -4.99
C ASP A 257 -11.61 28.71 -5.64
N GLU A 258 -11.73 28.72 -6.98
CA GLU A 258 -12.70 29.56 -7.69
C GLU A 258 -14.15 29.20 -7.34
N MET A 259 -14.45 27.90 -7.26
CA MET A 259 -15.79 27.43 -6.90
C MET A 259 -16.13 27.73 -5.43
N LYS A 260 -15.16 27.64 -4.53
CA LYS A 260 -15.27 28.04 -3.11
C LYS A 260 -15.55 29.54 -3.02
N LEU A 261 -14.77 30.36 -3.70
CA LEU A 261 -14.98 31.81 -3.77
C LEU A 261 -16.36 32.16 -4.36
N HIS A 262 -16.86 31.38 -5.33
CA HIS A 262 -18.22 31.51 -5.82
C HIS A 262 -19.27 31.17 -4.75
N TYR A 263 -19.08 30.09 -3.98
CA TYR A 263 -19.96 29.73 -2.87
C TYR A 263 -19.99 30.80 -1.77
N ASP A 264 -18.83 31.36 -1.40
CA ASP A 264 -18.72 32.45 -0.41
C ASP A 264 -19.50 33.71 -0.85
N ASN A 265 -19.36 34.10 -2.11
CA ASN A 265 -20.00 35.30 -2.66
C ASN A 265 -21.52 35.14 -2.93
N THR A 266 -21.97 33.94 -3.31
CA THR A 266 -23.36 33.69 -3.73
C THR A 266 -24.24 33.02 -2.69
N ARG A 267 -23.64 32.35 -1.69
CA ARG A 267 -24.30 31.48 -0.71
C ARG A 267 -25.23 30.43 -1.36
N HIS A 268 -24.93 30.01 -2.59
CA HIS A 268 -25.68 28.95 -3.28
C HIS A 268 -25.68 27.63 -2.51
N HIS A 269 -24.70 27.37 -1.65
CA HIS A 269 -24.68 26.21 -0.77
C HIS A 269 -25.85 26.17 0.23
N LEU A 270 -26.51 27.30 0.50
CA LEU A 270 -27.69 27.37 1.38
C LEU A 270 -28.98 27.74 0.62
N LEU A 271 -28.86 28.62 -0.38
CA LEU A 271 -30.00 29.22 -1.07
C LEU A 271 -30.52 28.42 -2.27
N LYS A 272 -29.86 27.31 -2.62
CA LYS A 272 -30.20 26.49 -3.81
C LYS A 272 -30.38 25.00 -3.49
N ILE A 273 -30.63 24.66 -2.23
CA ILE A 273 -31.08 23.32 -1.85
C ILE A 273 -32.43 23.04 -2.56
N PRO A 274 -32.58 21.93 -3.31
CA PRO A 274 -33.79 21.68 -4.08
C PRO A 274 -35.05 21.56 -3.21
N GLU A 275 -36.11 22.30 -3.55
CA GLU A 275 -37.40 22.18 -2.86
C GLU A 275 -37.99 20.76 -2.98
N ARG A 276 -38.72 20.30 -1.95
CA ARG A 276 -39.39 18.99 -1.97
C ARG A 276 -40.41 18.91 -3.11
N GLY A 277 -40.55 17.71 -3.70
CA GLY A 277 -41.45 17.46 -4.82
C GLY A 277 -40.95 17.95 -6.18
N THR A 278 -39.73 18.49 -6.25
CA THR A 278 -39.02 18.66 -7.54
C THR A 278 -38.51 17.31 -8.06
N SER A 279 -38.42 17.17 -9.39
CA SER A 279 -37.95 15.93 -10.05
C SER A 279 -36.55 15.49 -9.65
N PHE A 280 -35.76 16.37 -9.04
CA PHE A 280 -34.47 16.08 -8.42
C PHE A 280 -34.53 14.91 -7.43
N TRP A 281 -35.57 14.87 -6.59
CA TRP A 281 -35.74 13.87 -5.54
C TRP A 281 -36.20 12.51 -6.06
N GLU A 282 -36.83 12.48 -7.23
CA GLU A 282 -37.28 11.26 -7.90
C GLU A 282 -36.14 10.57 -8.67
N ASP A 283 -35.12 11.32 -9.09
CA ASP A 283 -34.00 10.79 -9.86
C ASP A 283 -33.14 9.81 -9.03
N VAL A 284 -33.19 8.54 -9.43
CA VAL A 284 -32.42 7.44 -8.83
C VAL A 284 -30.91 7.63 -9.04
N ASN A 285 -30.48 8.40 -10.05
CA ASN A 285 -29.06 8.65 -10.30
C ASN A 285 -28.37 9.32 -9.10
N HIS A 286 -29.09 10.13 -8.31
CA HIS A 286 -28.56 10.77 -7.10
C HIS A 286 -28.41 9.82 -5.90
N LEU A 287 -28.92 8.58 -5.96
CA LEU A 287 -28.66 7.57 -4.93
C LEU A 287 -27.30 6.88 -5.10
N PHE A 288 -26.70 6.91 -6.29
CA PHE A 288 -25.41 6.27 -6.50
C PHE A 288 -24.28 7.18 -5.99
N PRO A 289 -23.42 6.68 -5.08
CA PRO A 289 -22.25 7.42 -4.63
C PRO A 289 -21.34 7.80 -5.79
N CYS A 290 -20.72 8.98 -5.70
CA CYS A 290 -19.72 9.41 -6.69
C CYS A 290 -18.41 8.62 -6.61
N TYR A 291 -18.19 7.96 -5.47
CA TYR A 291 -17.10 7.02 -5.21
C TYR A 291 -17.61 5.95 -4.23
N GLU A 292 -17.14 4.71 -4.40
CA GLU A 292 -17.55 3.58 -3.58
C GLU A 292 -17.19 3.82 -2.10
N ASP A 293 -18.12 3.51 -1.20
CA ASP A 293 -18.01 3.66 0.25
C ASP A 293 -17.67 5.09 0.76
N ASP A 294 -18.36 6.14 0.27
CA ASP A 294 -18.22 7.52 0.80
C ASP A 294 -18.56 7.57 2.30
N PRO A 295 -17.59 7.87 3.20
CA PRO A 295 -17.84 7.89 4.63
C PRO A 295 -18.88 8.93 5.06
N LEU A 296 -19.03 10.02 4.30
CA LEU A 296 -20.01 11.04 4.65
C LEU A 296 -21.47 10.53 4.49
N LEU A 297 -21.68 9.45 3.73
CA LEU A 297 -22.98 8.78 3.61
C LEU A 297 -23.29 7.82 4.77
N THR A 298 -22.29 7.48 5.60
CA THR A 298 -22.51 6.74 6.85
C THR A 298 -22.73 7.68 8.04
N TRP A 299 -22.95 8.98 7.80
CA TRP A 299 -23.31 9.93 8.84
C TRP A 299 -24.69 9.59 9.42
N ASP A 300 -24.69 9.02 10.62
CA ASP A 300 -25.90 8.78 11.39
C ASP A 300 -26.31 10.04 12.16
N CYS A 301 -27.52 10.52 11.89
CA CYS A 301 -28.10 11.71 12.52
C CYS A 301 -28.62 11.47 13.95
N THR A 302 -28.40 10.28 14.53
CA THR A 302 -28.83 9.89 15.88
C THR A 302 -27.74 10.00 16.95
N ALA A 303 -26.49 10.27 16.59
CA ALA A 303 -25.44 10.67 17.54
C ALA A 303 -25.62 12.15 17.95
N ASP A 304 -25.68 12.41 19.27
CA ASP A 304 -26.04 13.71 19.89
C ASP A 304 -25.09 14.88 19.55
#